data_AF-A0A6N6BEI8-F1
#
_entry.id   AF-A0A6N6BEI8-F1
#
_cell.length_a   1.000
_cell.length_b   1.000
_cell.length_c   1.000
_cell.angle_alpha   90.00
_cell.angle_beta   90.00
_cell.angle_gamma   90.00
#
_symmetry.space_group_name_H-M   'P 1'
#
loop_
_entity.id
_entity.type
_entity.pdbx_description
1 polymer ?
#
loop_
_entity_poly.entity_id
_entity_poly.type
_entity_poly.pdbx_seq_one_letter_code
_entity_poly.pdbx_strand_id
1 'polypeptide(L)' 'DLNDGLGCDNLGVMYVNGSGVRKDISKALEYFGKACDLKSDEGCKNYARLKQ' A
#
# COMPACT_ATOMS: atom_id res chain seq x y z
N ASP A 1 14.46 6.68 8.19
CA ASP A 1 13.85 7.00 6.89
C ASP A 1 12.43 6.47 6.80
N LEU A 2 11.43 7.36 6.77
CA LEU A 2 10.01 7.05 6.55
C LEU A 2 9.62 7.15 5.06
N ASN A 3 10.59 7.52 4.20
CA ASN A 3 10.35 7.89 2.81
C ASN A 3 9.93 6.67 1.96
N ASP A 4 10.47 5.49 2.28
CA ASP A 4 10.14 4.24 1.56
C ASP A 4 8.76 3.69 1.94
N GLY A 5 8.33 3.87 3.19
CA GLY A 5 7.02 3.42 3.69
C GLY A 5 5.86 4.18 3.06
N LEU A 6 5.99 5.52 2.94
CA LEU A 6 5.02 6.36 2.25
C LEU A 6 4.97 6.09 0.74
N GLY A 7 6.13 5.82 0.12
CA GLY A 7 6.19 5.43 -1.29
C GLY A 7 5.43 4.12 -1.57
N CYS A 8 5.62 3.12 -0.70
CA CYS A 8 4.88 1.86 -0.79
C CYS A 8 3.37 2.06 -0.57
N ASP A 9 2.97 2.88 0.40
CA ASP A 9 1.56 3.19 0.65
C ASP A 9 0.90 3.86 -0.59
N ASN A 10 1.54 4.88 -1.14
CA ASN A 10 1.07 5.56 -2.36
C ASN A 10 0.92 4.59 -3.53
N LEU A 11 1.89 3.69 -3.73
CA LEU A 11 1.81 2.70 -4.79
C LEU A 11 0.67 1.70 -4.56
N GLY A 12 0.44 1.30 -3.31
CA GLY A 12 -0.73 0.51 -2.91
C GLY A 12 -2.03 1.23 -3.29
N VAL A 13 -2.16 2.52 -2.99
CA VAL A 13 -3.33 3.34 -3.36
C VAL A 13 -3.49 3.42 -4.88
N MET A 14 -2.41 3.61 -5.64
CA MET A 14 -2.46 3.61 -7.10
C MET A 14 -3.02 2.30 -7.66
N TYR A 15 -2.64 1.16 -7.10
CA TYR A 15 -3.17 -0.15 -7.49
C TYR A 15 -4.63 -0.37 -7.06
N VAL A 16 -5.09 0.21 -5.94
CA VAL A 16 -6.53 0.20 -5.56
C VAL A 16 -7.37 1.01 -6.54
N ASN A 17 -6.87 2.19 -6.93
CA ASN A 17 -7.61 3.14 -7.74
C ASN A 17 -7.45 2.91 -9.25
N GLY A 18 -6.40 2.20 -9.66
CA GLY A 18 -6.02 2.09 -11.07
C GLY A 18 -5.41 3.39 -11.63
N SER A 19 -4.76 4.19 -10.80
CA SER A 19 -4.19 5.48 -11.19
C SER A 19 -2.83 5.27 -11.84
N GLY A 20 -2.75 5.39 -13.17
CA GLY A 20 -1.50 5.17 -13.93
C GLY A 20 -1.03 3.71 -13.98
N VAL A 21 -1.75 2.80 -13.32
CA VAL A 21 -1.54 1.35 -13.34
C VAL A 21 -2.88 0.64 -13.48
N ARG A 22 -2.87 -0.61 -13.94
CA ARG A 22 -4.08 -1.43 -13.90
C ARG A 22 -4.46 -1.69 -12.44
N LYS A 23 -5.75 -1.52 -12.12
CA LYS A 23 -6.28 -1.86 -10.80
C LYS A 23 -6.00 -3.33 -10.46
N ASP A 24 -5.37 -3.56 -9.32
CA ASP A 24 -4.96 -4.88 -8.84
C ASP A 24 -4.90 -4.87 -7.31
N ILE A 25 -5.90 -5.48 -6.67
CA ILE A 25 -6.02 -5.50 -5.21
C ILE A 25 -4.95 -6.37 -4.57
N SER A 26 -4.51 -7.44 -5.23
CA SER A 26 -3.46 -8.33 -4.72
C SER A 26 -2.13 -7.58 -4.64
N LYS A 27 -1.79 -6.82 -5.68
CA LYS A 27 -0.61 -5.94 -5.64
C LYS A 27 -0.73 -4.83 -4.63
N ALA A 28 -1.92 -4.22 -4.50
CA ALA A 28 -2.14 -3.21 -3.48
C ALA A 28 -1.84 -3.75 -2.07
N LEU A 29 -2.34 -4.95 -1.74
CA LEU A 29 -2.05 -5.65 -0.50
C LEU A 29 -0.54 -5.89 -0.29
N GLU A 30 0.19 -6.28 -1.33
CA GLU A 30 1.65 -6.45 -1.24
C GLU A 30 2.37 -5.16 -0.85
N TYR A 31 2.02 -4.04 -1.50
CA TYR A 31 2.65 -2.74 -1.23
C TYR A 31 2.25 -2.17 0.14
N PHE A 32 0.99 -2.30 0.54
CA PHE A 32 0.58 -1.90 1.88
C PHE A 32 1.25 -2.75 2.98
N GLY A 33 1.49 -4.04 2.73
CA GLY A 33 2.26 -4.90 3.63
C GLY A 33 3.69 -4.40 3.80
N LYS A 34 4.38 -4.11 2.68
CA LYS A 34 5.74 -3.52 2.71
C LYS A 34 5.76 -2.15 3.40
N ALA A 35 4.75 -1.31 3.14
CA ALA A 35 4.63 -0.01 3.81
C ALA A 35 4.52 -0.20 5.34
N CYS A 36 3.74 -1.19 5.79
CA CYS A 36 3.62 -1.52 7.20
C CYS A 36 4.94 -2.02 7.81
N ASP A 37 5.66 -2.90 7.11
CA ASP A 37 6.98 -3.39 7.53
C ASP A 37 7.99 -2.23 7.70
N LEU A 38 7.85 -1.20 6.86
CA LEU A 38 8.62 0.05 6.88
C LEU A 38 8.08 1.09 7.89
N LYS A 39 7.22 0.69 8.83
CA LYS A 39 6.66 1.54 9.89
C LYS A 39 5.78 2.69 9.39
N SER A 40 5.15 2.53 8.22
CA SER A 40 4.07 3.42 7.79
C SER A 40 2.75 3.01 8.45
N ASP A 41 2.23 3.86 9.35
CA ASP A 41 0.94 3.63 10.01
C ASP A 41 -0.21 3.54 9.00
N GLU A 42 -0.19 4.39 7.96
CA GLU A 42 -1.20 4.36 6.89
C GLU A 42 -1.10 3.08 6.06
N GLY A 43 0.12 2.63 5.77
CA GLY A 43 0.36 1.33 5.13
C GLY A 43 -0.23 0.17 5.92
N CYS A 44 -0.01 0.12 7.24
CA CYS A 44 -0.58 -0.90 8.10
C CYS A 44 -2.12 -0.87 8.13
N LYS A 45 -2.72 0.32 8.23
CA LYS A 45 -4.18 0.49 8.22
C LYS A 45 -4.77 0.01 6.89
N ASN A 46 -4.18 0.43 5.77
CA ASN A 46 -4.63 0.04 4.43
C ASN A 46 -4.48 -1.46 4.20
N TYR A 47 -3.38 -2.06 4.65
CA TYR A 47 -3.17 -3.51 4.60
C TYR A 47 -4.26 -4.26 5.35
N ALA A 48 -4.52 -3.87 6.60
CA ALA A 48 -5.54 -4.49 7.44
C ALA A 48 -6.96 -4.30 6.88
N ARG A 49 -7.24 -3.15 6.23
CA ARG A 49 -8.54 -2.87 5.61
C ARG A 49 -8.82 -3.76 4.39
N LEU A 50 -7.80 -4.09 3.61
CA LEU A 50 -7.93 -4.89 2.37
C LEU A 50 -7.86 -6.40 2.61
N LYS A 51 -7.39 -6.82 3.78
CA LYS A 51 -7.31 -8.23 4.21
C LYS A 51 -8.61 -8.76 4.86
N GLN A 52 -9.55 -7.87 5.18
CA GLN A 52 -10.87 -8.18 5.74
C GLN A 52 -11.90 -8.32 4.62
#